data_AF-A0A953R9T3-F1
#
_entry.id   AF-A0A953R9T3-F1
#
_cell.length_a   1.000
_cell.length_b   1.000
_cell.length_c   1.000
_cell.angle_alpha   90.00
_cell.angle_beta   90.00
_cell.angle_gamma   90.00
#
_symmetry.space_group_name_H-M   'P 1'
#
loop_
_entity.id
_entity.type
_entity.pdbx_description
1 polymer ?
#
loop_
_entity_poly.entity_id
_entity_poly.type
_entity_poly.pdbx_seq_one_letter_code
_entity_poly.pdbx_strand_id
1 'polypeptide(L)'
;MTRCWNLKELNRQYARFLRKWVPEWRRYGRRAPSSNGLSPSECFVHRFWVIHEYSAFPGRDPNLPAELLPKGWMGNEASQVFREYRGKLAKRADTFVDETLRTANGIGTENPVSS
;
A
#
# COMPACT_ATOMS: atom_id res chain seq x y z
N MET A 1 16.43 26.18 -16.25
CA MET A 1 14.95 26.26 -16.26
C MET A 1 14.45 25.82 -14.90
N THR A 2 13.98 26.76 -14.08
CA THR A 2 13.50 26.46 -12.72
C THR A 2 12.12 25.81 -12.84
N ARG A 3 12.03 24.50 -12.61
CA ARG A 3 10.72 23.82 -12.55
C ARG A 3 10.01 24.34 -11.31
N CYS A 4 9.02 25.23 -11.46
CA CYS A 4 8.20 25.67 -10.34
C CYS A 4 7.34 24.49 -9.87
N TRP A 5 7.75 23.82 -8.79
CA TRP A 5 6.93 22.78 -8.17
C TRP A 5 5.69 23.40 -7.55
N ASN A 6 4.51 22.90 -7.91
CA ASN A 6 3.27 23.26 -7.24
C ASN A 6 3.13 22.46 -5.93
N LEU A 7 3.96 22.81 -4.93
CA LEU A 7 3.99 22.13 -3.62
C LEU A 7 2.64 22.20 -2.91
N LYS A 8 1.86 23.26 -3.11
CA LYS A 8 0.50 23.38 -2.55
C LYS A 8 -0.43 22.30 -3.10
N GLU A 9 -0.42 22.09 -4.42
CA GLU A 9 -1.22 21.03 -5.05
C GLU A 9 -0.74 19.64 -4.65
N LEU A 10 0.57 19.42 -4.63
CA LEU A 10 1.14 18.16 -4.17
C LEU A 10 0.75 17.84 -2.71
N ASN A 11 0.77 18.85 -1.82
CA ASN A 11 0.33 18.68 -0.44
C ASN A 11 -1.17 18.33 -0.34
N ARG A 12 -2.02 18.90 -1.21
CA ARG A 12 -3.45 18.51 -1.29
C ARG A 12 -3.64 17.06 -1.74
N GLN A 13 -2.78 16.57 -2.64
CA GLN A 13 -2.81 15.17 -3.06
C GLN A 13 -2.37 14.24 -1.93
N TYR A 14 -1.33 14.59 -1.15
CA TYR A 14 -0.98 13.86 0.07
C TYR A 14 -2.12 13.85 1.09
N ALA A 15 -2.78 14.98 1.32
CA ALA A 15 -3.94 15.06 2.21
C ALA A 15 -5.06 14.11 1.79
N ARG A 16 -5.33 14.03 0.48
CA ARG A 16 -6.35 13.14 -0.10
C ARG A 16 -5.96 11.67 0.07
N PHE A 17 -4.70 11.34 -0.18
CA PHE A 17 -4.13 10.00 0.04
C PHE A 17 -4.29 9.59 1.50
N LEU A 18 -3.86 10.44 2.45
CA LEU A 18 -3.95 10.16 3.89
C LEU A 18 -5.41 9.98 4.35
N ARG A 19 -6.32 10.86 3.90
CA ARG A 19 -7.74 10.76 4.25
C ARG A 19 -8.36 9.44 3.79
N LYS A 20 -7.91 8.87 2.68
CA LYS A 20 -8.37 7.57 2.19
C LYS A 20 -7.73 6.42 2.96
N TRP A 21 -6.41 6.42 3.10
CA TRP A 21 -5.68 5.22 3.53
C TRP A 21 -5.47 5.10 5.04
N VAL A 22 -5.47 6.20 5.80
CA VAL A 22 -5.34 6.16 7.27
C VAL A 22 -6.53 5.45 7.94
N PRO A 23 -7.80 5.73 7.59
CA PRO A 23 -8.94 5.01 8.17
C PRO A 23 -8.91 3.52 7.86
N GLU A 24 -8.60 3.15 6.62
CA GLU A 24 -8.44 1.75 6.19
C GLU A 24 -7.34 1.07 7.01
N TRP A 25 -6.15 1.67 7.08
CA TRP A 25 -5.04 1.18 7.90
C TRP A 25 -5.44 0.92 9.36
N ARG A 26 -6.13 1.88 9.99
CA ARG A 26 -6.59 1.75 11.38
C ARG A 26 -7.61 0.63 11.55
N ARG A 27 -8.48 0.40 10.56
CA ARG A 27 -9.44 -0.71 10.57
C ARG A 27 -8.72 -2.06 10.64
N TYR A 28 -7.56 -2.20 9.98
CA TYR A 28 -6.73 -3.41 10.06
C TYR A 28 -5.94 -3.51 11.36
N GLY A 29 -5.41 -2.40 11.87
CA GLY A 29 -4.70 -2.37 13.15
C GLY A 29 -5.54 -2.89 14.32
N ARG A 30 -6.86 -2.66 14.29
CA ARG A 30 -7.79 -3.07 15.36
C ARG A 30 -8.36 -4.49 15.24
N ARG A 31 -8.21 -5.17 14.10
CA ARG A 31 -8.74 -6.53 13.90
C ARG A 31 -7.73 -7.54 14.44
N ALA A 32 -8.11 -8.26 15.49
CA ALA A 32 -7.25 -9.27 16.12
C ALA A 32 -6.81 -10.37 15.12
N PRO A 33 -5.61 -10.96 15.28
CA PRO A 33 -5.01 -11.87 14.31
C PRO A 33 -5.83 -13.14 14.00
N SER A 34 -6.73 -13.55 14.88
CA SER A 34 -7.25 -14.91 14.95
C SER A 34 -8.61 -15.17 14.30
N SER A 35 -9.39 -14.16 13.87
CA SER A 35 -10.70 -14.48 13.25
C SER A 35 -11.39 -13.38 12.42
N ASN A 36 -10.89 -12.14 12.37
CA ASN A 36 -11.57 -11.03 11.65
C ASN A 36 -10.64 -10.15 10.79
N GLY A 37 -9.44 -10.65 10.45
CA GLY A 37 -8.51 -9.96 9.55
C GLY A 37 -8.93 -10.07 8.07
N LEU A 38 -8.27 -9.31 7.19
CA LEU A 38 -8.43 -9.50 5.74
C LEU A 38 -7.98 -10.89 5.32
N SER A 39 -8.71 -11.46 4.35
CA SER A 39 -8.27 -12.61 3.57
C SER A 39 -6.98 -12.28 2.76
N PRO A 40 -6.20 -13.29 2.35
CA PRO A 40 -5.03 -13.09 1.49
C PRO A 40 -5.33 -12.29 0.21
N SER A 41 -6.46 -12.55 -0.45
CA SER A 41 -6.89 -11.83 -1.66
C SER A 41 -7.21 -10.36 -1.39
N GLU A 42 -7.91 -10.06 -0.29
CA GLU A 42 -8.14 -8.67 0.11
C GLU A 42 -6.82 -7.95 0.45
N CYS A 43 -5.89 -8.61 1.15
CA CYS A 43 -4.56 -8.07 1.40
C CYS A 43 -3.83 -7.71 0.10
N PHE A 44 -3.93 -8.56 -0.93
CA PHE A 44 -3.39 -8.28 -2.26
C PHE A 44 -4.04 -7.05 -2.90
N VAL A 45 -5.38 -6.98 -2.92
CA VAL A 45 -6.12 -5.85 -3.50
C VAL A 45 -5.75 -4.54 -2.81
N HIS A 46 -5.75 -4.50 -1.47
CA HIS A 46 -5.38 -3.30 -0.73
C HIS A 46 -3.92 -2.90 -0.96
N ARG A 47 -2.99 -3.87 -1.00
CA ARG A 47 -1.57 -3.61 -1.27
C ARG A 47 -1.35 -3.08 -2.68
N PHE A 48 -2.06 -3.63 -3.67
CA PHE A 48 -2.01 -3.17 -5.04
C PHE A 48 -2.46 -1.71 -5.15
N TRP A 49 -3.64 -1.38 -4.61
CA TRP A 49 -4.19 -0.03 -4.73
C TRP A 49 -3.37 1.03 -3.99
N VAL A 50 -2.86 0.73 -2.80
CA VAL A 50 -2.02 1.70 -2.06
C VAL A 50 -0.69 1.95 -2.79
N ILE A 51 -0.10 0.93 -3.43
CA ILE A 51 1.09 1.07 -4.28
C ILE A 51 0.76 1.87 -5.54
N HIS A 52 -0.32 1.52 -6.22
CA HIS A 52 -0.74 2.15 -7.46
C HIS A 52 -0.95 3.66 -7.26
N GLU A 53 -1.71 4.05 -6.24
CA GLU A 53 -1.96 5.46 -5.94
C GLU A 53 -0.71 6.22 -5.49
N TYR A 54 0.16 5.58 -4.70
CA TYR A 54 1.38 6.23 -4.21
C TYR A 54 2.44 6.41 -5.32
N SER A 55 2.41 5.59 -6.38
CA SER A 55 3.41 5.59 -7.46
C SER A 55 3.54 6.93 -8.19
N ALA A 56 2.50 7.77 -8.17
CA ALA A 56 2.51 9.08 -8.82
C ALA A 56 3.31 10.14 -8.05
N PHE A 57 3.61 9.94 -6.75
CA PHE A 57 4.26 10.94 -5.91
C PHE A 57 5.76 11.09 -6.15
N PRO A 58 6.60 10.02 -6.18
CA PRO A 58 8.05 10.19 -6.30
C PRO A 58 8.52 10.94 -7.56
N GLY A 59 7.78 10.86 -8.66
CA GLY A 59 8.08 11.62 -9.88
C GLY A 59 7.70 13.12 -9.83
N ARG A 60 6.93 13.51 -8.81
CA ARG A 60 6.41 14.88 -8.62
C ARG A 60 6.97 15.56 -7.38
N ASP A 61 7.38 14.78 -6.37
CA ASP A 61 8.01 15.26 -5.14
C ASP A 61 9.49 15.57 -5.38
N PRO A 62 9.91 16.85 -5.26
CA PRO A 62 11.31 17.23 -5.42
C PRO A 62 12.25 16.79 -4.30
N ASN A 63 11.75 16.20 -3.20
CA ASN A 63 12.55 15.82 -2.04
C ASN A 63 13.37 17.02 -1.48
N LEU A 64 12.70 18.15 -1.27
CA LEU A 64 13.32 19.37 -0.76
C LEU A 64 13.68 19.25 0.74
N PRO A 65 14.72 19.96 1.19
CA PRO A 65 14.98 20.16 2.62
C PRO A 65 13.77 20.73 3.36
N ALA A 66 13.65 20.41 4.65
CA ALA A 66 12.51 20.79 5.49
C ALA A 66 12.23 22.30 5.51
N GLU A 67 13.28 23.12 5.42
CA GLU A 67 13.21 24.59 5.41
C GLU A 67 12.48 25.16 4.18
N LEU A 68 12.45 24.42 3.08
CA LEU A 68 11.80 24.82 1.83
C LEU A 68 10.40 24.22 1.66
N LEU A 69 9.95 23.40 2.61
CA LEU A 69 8.64 22.78 2.58
C LEU A 69 7.58 23.75 3.12
N PRO A 70 6.36 23.73 2.56
CA PRO A 70 5.25 24.48 3.12
C PRO A 70 4.95 24.03 4.56
N LYS A 71 4.51 24.97 5.41
CA LYS A 71 3.98 24.64 6.75
C LYS A 71 2.83 23.62 6.61
N GLY A 72 2.86 22.58 7.44
CA GLY A 72 1.86 21.49 7.37
C GLY A 72 2.05 20.55 6.19
N TRP A 73 3.31 20.34 5.75
CA TRP A 73 3.64 19.37 4.73
C TRP A 73 3.29 17.94 5.16
N MET A 74 2.49 17.27 4.34
CA MET A 74 1.95 15.93 4.59
C MET A 74 2.73 14.83 3.86
N GLY A 75 3.74 15.16 3.05
CA GLY A 75 4.49 14.16 2.28
C GLY A 75 5.21 13.14 3.17
N ASN A 76 5.75 13.57 4.31
CA ASN A 76 6.42 12.69 5.27
C ASN A 76 5.44 11.69 5.90
N GLU A 77 4.29 12.18 6.37
CA GLU A 77 3.23 11.33 6.93
C GLU A 77 2.69 10.36 5.88
N ALA A 78 2.44 10.83 4.66
CA ALA A 78 1.98 9.98 3.55
C ALA A 78 2.99 8.87 3.22
N SER A 79 4.29 9.19 3.19
CA SER A 79 5.38 8.23 2.99
C SER A 79 5.42 7.18 4.10
N GLN A 80 5.27 7.62 5.36
CA GLN A 80 5.23 6.71 6.49
C GLN A 80 4.03 5.76 6.41
N VAL A 81 2.81 6.27 6.23
CA VAL A 81 1.59 5.47 6.10
C VAL A 81 1.70 4.48 4.94
N PHE A 82 2.22 4.93 3.79
CA PHE A 82 2.47 4.05 2.65
C PHE A 82 3.39 2.87 3.00
N ARG A 83 4.55 3.15 3.62
CA ARG A 83 5.53 2.11 3.97
C ARG A 83 5.01 1.12 5.01
N GLU A 84 4.35 1.61 6.05
CA GLU A 84 3.76 0.76 7.09
C GLU A 84 2.66 -0.12 6.52
N TYR A 85 1.76 0.47 5.73
CA TYR A 85 0.60 -0.24 5.21
C TYR A 85 1.00 -1.30 4.17
N ARG A 86 1.83 -0.96 3.18
CA ARG A 86 2.30 -1.93 2.19
C ARG A 86 3.08 -3.08 2.85
N GLY A 87 3.86 -2.78 3.90
CA GLY A 87 4.69 -3.75 4.60
C GLY A 87 3.85 -4.76 5.39
N LYS A 88 2.83 -4.29 6.13
CA LYS A 88 1.95 -5.19 6.89
C LYS A 88 1.10 -6.10 6.01
N LEU A 89 0.75 -5.66 4.79
CA LEU A 89 0.00 -6.49 3.86
C LEU A 89 0.85 -7.47 3.06
N ALA A 90 2.18 -7.27 2.99
CA ALA A 90 3.07 -7.99 2.09
C ALA A 90 2.94 -9.50 2.21
N LYS A 91 3.18 -10.07 3.40
CA LYS A 91 3.19 -11.52 3.62
C LYS A 91 1.90 -12.20 3.16
N ARG A 92 0.73 -11.67 3.53
CA ARG A 92 -0.57 -12.26 3.16
C ARG A 92 -0.91 -12.06 1.69
N ALA A 93 -0.53 -10.92 1.11
CA ALA A 93 -0.69 -10.69 -0.32
C ALA A 93 0.19 -11.64 -1.14
N ASP A 94 1.42 -11.90 -0.70
CA ASP A 94 2.35 -12.83 -1.37
C ASP A 94 1.79 -14.26 -1.34
N THR A 95 1.23 -14.71 -0.20
CA THR A 95 0.54 -16.01 -0.12
C THR A 95 -0.57 -16.16 -1.17
N PHE A 96 -1.40 -15.13 -1.37
CA PHE A 96 -2.44 -15.16 -2.40
C PHE A 96 -1.87 -15.30 -3.82
N VAL A 97 -0.79 -14.57 -4.11
CA VAL A 97 -0.11 -14.65 -5.42
C VAL A 97 0.46 -16.05 -5.63
N ASP A 98 1.15 -16.62 -4.63
CA ASP A 98 1.73 -17.96 -4.70
C ASP A 98 0.67 -19.04 -4.92
N GLU A 99 -0.44 -18.98 -4.18
CA GLU A 99 -1.58 -19.90 -4.32
C GLU A 99 -2.23 -19.78 -5.72
N THR A 100 -2.41 -18.55 -6.20
CA THR A 100 -2.98 -18.27 -7.53
C THR A 100 -2.07 -18.80 -8.64
N LEU A 101 -0.76 -18.56 -8.55
CA LEU A 101 0.23 -19.04 -9.52
C LEU A 101 0.32 -20.57 -9.53
N ARG A 102 0.27 -21.22 -8.36
CA ARG A 102 0.26 -22.69 -8.27
C ARG A 102 -0.97 -23.30 -8.96
N THR A 103 -2.13 -22.70 -8.74
CA THR A 103 -3.39 -23.13 -9.36
C THR A 103 -3.36 -22.91 -10.87
N ALA A 104 -2.86 -21.76 -11.32
CA ALA A 104 -2.76 -21.42 -12.75
C ALA A 104 -1.74 -22.29 -13.51
N ASN A 105 -0.66 -22.71 -12.86
CA ASN A 105 0.35 -23.61 -13.44
C ASN A 105 -0.06 -25.09 -13.42
N GLY A 106 -1.26 -25.43 -12.97
CA GLY A 106 -1.75 -26.81 -13.03
C GLY A 106 -1.03 -27.80 -12.11
N ILE A 107 -0.35 -27.34 -11.05
CA ILE A 107 0.07 -28.24 -9.95
C ILE A 107 -1.17 -28.46 -9.07
N GLY A 108 -2.18 -29.11 -9.64
CA GLY A 108 -3.25 -29.72 -8.89
C GLY A 108 -2.60 -30.75 -7.97
N THR A 109 -2.97 -30.75 -6.71
CA THR A 109 -2.57 -31.78 -5.75
C THR A 109 -2.85 -33.15 -6.37
N GLU A 110 -1.79 -33.83 -6.77
CA GLU A 110 -1.81 -35.24 -7.14
C GLU A 110 -2.37 -35.97 -5.92
N ASN A 111 -3.63 -36.41 -6.01
CA ASN A 111 -4.21 -37.33 -5.04
C ASN A 111 -3.35 -38.61 -5.09
N PRO A 112 -2.79 -39.10 -3.98
CA PRO A 112 -2.26 -40.45 -3.97
C PRO A 112 -3.46 -41.40 -4.07
N VAL A 113 -3.70 -41.90 -5.28
CA VAL A 113 -4.45 -43.14 -5.50
C VAL A 113 -3.58 -44.25 -4.94
N SER A 114 -4.01 -44.88 -3.85
CA SER A 114 -3.64 -46.22 -3.39
C SER A 114 -4.33 -46.45 -2.04
N SER A 115 -4.91 -47.61 -1.71
CA SER A 115 -5.33 -48.78 -2.47
C SER A 115 -6.21 -49.60 -1.54
#